data_AF-A0A7C2P7M3-F1
#
_entry.id   AF-A0A7C2P7M3-F1
#
_cell.length_a   1.000
_cell.length_b   1.000
_cell.length_c   1.000
_cell.angle_alpha   90.00
_cell.angle_beta   90.00
_cell.angle_gamma   90.00
#
_symmetry.space_group_name_H-M   'P 1'
#
loop_
_entity.id
_entity.type
_entity.pdbx_description
1 polymer ?
#
loop_
_entity_poly.entity_id
_entity_poly.type
_entity_poly.pdbx_seq_one_letter_code
_entity_poly.pdbx_strand_id
1 'polypeptide(L)'
;MKILLSTLMIFCLAPFFISVAFSTSSTQKGLNLQQKLKIFCKEIKGNETLCQEYLFTLKKRLEIKGDLLTEIEDFCKKSNVKPLCRIKGGSSIALYCTKYNKSSPKCQKWKAWKHKELELKGKLIENLQTFCKSNPKSRICQN
;
A
#
# COMPACT_ATOMS: atom_id res chain seq x y z
N MET A 1 4.95 62.78 -50.22
CA MET A 1 6.25 62.10 -49.97
C MET A 1 5.93 60.73 -49.41
N LYS A 2 5.82 59.70 -50.27
CA LYS A 2 6.85 58.70 -50.64
C LYS A 2 7.40 57.91 -49.45
N ILE A 3 6.81 56.73 -49.30
CA ILE A 3 7.23 55.52 -48.59
C ILE A 3 8.50 54.96 -49.28
N LEU A 4 9.47 54.49 -48.50
CA LEU A 4 10.58 53.63 -48.92
C LEU A 4 10.89 52.71 -47.71
N LEU A 5 10.33 51.50 -47.59
CA LEU A 5 10.72 50.21 -48.21
C LEU A 5 12.22 49.88 -48.14
N SER A 6 12.53 49.01 -47.15
CA SER A 6 13.19 47.71 -47.30
C SER A 6 14.66 47.65 -47.71
N THR A 7 15.46 46.99 -46.85
CA THR A 7 16.38 45.94 -47.30
C THR A 7 16.68 44.94 -46.17
N LEU A 8 16.22 43.70 -46.41
CA LEU A 8 16.72 42.46 -45.82
C LEU A 8 18.24 42.31 -45.97
N MET A 9 18.90 41.68 -45.00
CA MET A 9 19.72 40.49 -45.30
C MET A 9 19.66 39.50 -44.14
N ILE A 10 19.29 38.28 -44.52
CA ILE A 10 19.20 37.06 -43.74
C ILE A 10 20.58 36.38 -43.82
N PHE A 11 21.16 36.02 -42.68
CA PHE A 11 22.18 34.97 -42.54
C PHE A 11 21.75 34.12 -41.33
N CYS A 12 21.10 32.98 -41.54
CA CYS A 12 21.69 31.65 -41.75
C CYS A 12 21.76 30.83 -40.45
N LEU A 13 20.74 29.96 -40.31
CA LEU A 13 20.87 28.54 -39.93
C LEU A 13 21.53 28.18 -38.59
N ALA A 14 20.70 27.88 -37.59
CA ALA A 14 20.70 26.58 -36.89
C ALA A 14 19.48 26.44 -35.95
N PRO A 15 18.43 25.68 -36.33
CA PRO A 15 17.38 25.25 -35.41
C PRO A 15 17.77 23.88 -34.83
N PHE A 16 18.57 23.83 -33.76
CA PHE A 16 18.91 22.56 -33.12
C PHE A 16 18.93 22.68 -31.57
N PHE A 17 17.89 22.11 -30.95
CA PHE A 17 17.85 21.53 -29.61
C PHE A 17 18.26 22.39 -28.39
N ILE A 18 17.26 22.95 -27.71
CA ILE A 18 17.14 22.80 -26.24
C ILE A 18 15.68 22.51 -25.88
N SER A 19 15.20 21.35 -26.34
CA SER A 19 14.19 20.57 -25.62
C SER A 19 14.93 19.68 -24.63
N VAL A 20 15.34 20.18 -23.45
CA VAL A 20 15.74 19.27 -22.37
C VAL A 20 15.41 19.87 -20.99
N ALA A 21 14.38 19.27 -20.38
CA ALA A 21 14.26 19.01 -18.96
C ALA A 21 14.25 20.20 -17.98
N PHE A 22 13.08 20.84 -17.83
CA PHE A 22 12.50 20.84 -16.49
C PHE A 22 11.60 19.62 -16.36
N SER A 23 12.25 18.51 -16.00
CA SER A 23 11.60 17.37 -15.37
C SER A 23 10.82 17.91 -14.18
N THR A 24 9.52 18.16 -14.35
CA THR A 24 8.61 17.99 -13.22
C THR A 24 8.74 16.52 -12.86
N SER A 25 9.67 16.21 -11.97
CA SER A 25 9.65 15.02 -11.14
C SER A 25 8.37 15.12 -10.31
N SER A 26 7.23 14.89 -10.97
CA SER A 26 6.12 14.21 -10.32
C SER A 26 6.77 12.94 -9.81
N THR A 27 7.13 12.97 -8.53
CA THR A 27 7.41 11.78 -7.76
C THR A 27 6.08 11.04 -7.79
N GLN A 28 5.84 10.31 -8.88
CA GLN A 28 4.66 9.51 -9.08
C GLN A 28 4.86 8.38 -8.08
N LYS A 29 4.41 8.65 -6.85
CA LYS A 29 4.62 7.79 -5.71
C LYS A 29 3.85 6.51 -6.07
N GLY A 30 4.57 5.52 -6.57
CA GLY A 30 4.00 4.27 -7.03
C GLY A 30 3.11 3.72 -5.92
N LEU A 31 1.94 3.19 -6.31
CA LEU A 31 1.04 2.60 -5.34
C LEU A 31 1.76 1.45 -4.64
N ASN A 32 1.76 1.45 -3.32
CA ASN A 32 2.30 0.30 -2.60
C ASN A 32 1.40 -0.92 -2.83
N LEU A 33 1.94 -2.11 -2.61
CA LEU A 33 1.22 -3.37 -2.88
C LEU A 33 -0.14 -3.44 -2.18
N GLN A 34 -0.24 -2.93 -0.95
CA GLN A 34 -1.50 -2.94 -0.20
C GLN A 34 -2.55 -2.01 -0.83
N GLN A 35 -2.13 -0.86 -1.36
CA GLN A 35 -3.00 0.05 -2.10
C GLN A 35 -3.46 -0.56 -3.42
N LYS A 36 -2.55 -1.23 -4.16
CA LYS A 36 -2.89 -1.94 -5.40
C LYS A 36 -3.93 -3.03 -5.15
N LEU A 37 -3.73 -3.85 -4.13
CA LEU A 37 -4.70 -4.90 -3.75
C LEU A 37 -6.05 -4.31 -3.32
N LYS A 38 -6.04 -3.19 -2.60
CA LYS A 38 -7.28 -2.50 -2.21
C LYS A 38 -8.05 -1.99 -3.43
N ILE A 39 -7.36 -1.35 -4.38
CA ILE A 39 -7.99 -0.87 -5.62
C ILE A 39 -8.51 -2.06 -6.43
N PHE A 40 -7.67 -3.09 -6.62
CA PHE A 40 -8.06 -4.31 -7.33
C PHE A 40 -9.32 -4.93 -6.74
N CYS A 41 -9.40 -5.10 -5.42
CA CYS A 41 -10.56 -5.68 -4.75
C CYS A 41 -11.72 -4.72 -4.48
N LYS A 42 -11.58 -3.42 -4.64
CA LYS A 42 -12.71 -2.48 -4.44
C LYS A 42 -13.34 -2.08 -5.76
N GLU A 43 -12.52 -1.91 -6.79
CA GLU A 43 -12.92 -1.21 -8.02
C GLU A 43 -12.92 -2.13 -9.24
N ILE A 44 -12.10 -3.18 -9.26
CA ILE A 44 -11.89 -4.01 -10.48
C ILE A 44 -12.47 -5.42 -10.32
N LYS A 45 -12.37 -6.03 -9.14
CA LYS A 45 -12.81 -7.40 -8.81
C LYS A 45 -13.62 -7.48 -7.52
N GLY A 46 -14.36 -6.43 -7.17
CA GLY A 46 -15.00 -6.34 -5.84
C GLY A 46 -16.06 -7.39 -5.51
N ASN A 47 -16.67 -8.01 -6.52
CA ASN A 47 -17.65 -9.08 -6.32
C ASN A 47 -17.03 -10.49 -6.37
N GLU A 48 -15.72 -10.58 -6.57
CA GLU A 48 -15.03 -11.88 -6.57
C GLU A 48 -14.92 -12.41 -5.14
N THR A 49 -15.24 -13.68 -4.94
CA THR A 49 -15.23 -14.36 -3.64
C THR A 49 -13.94 -14.12 -2.87
N LEU A 50 -12.80 -14.17 -3.56
CA LEU A 50 -11.48 -13.97 -2.95
C LEU A 50 -11.31 -12.55 -2.38
N CYS A 51 -11.82 -11.53 -3.07
CA CYS A 51 -11.77 -10.15 -2.61
C CYS A 51 -12.71 -9.90 -1.42
N GLN A 52 -13.91 -10.49 -1.44
CA GLN A 52 -14.84 -10.44 -0.30
C GLN A 52 -14.23 -11.11 0.94
N GLU A 53 -13.64 -12.29 0.77
CA GLU A 53 -13.01 -13.03 1.86
C GLU A 53 -11.81 -12.28 2.44
N TYR A 54 -11.01 -11.62 1.60
CA TYR A 54 -9.89 -10.79 2.04
C TYR A 54 -10.36 -9.59 2.86
N LEU A 55 -11.38 -8.86 2.38
CA LEU A 55 -11.93 -7.70 3.10
C LEU A 55 -12.57 -8.11 4.43
N PHE A 56 -13.30 -9.23 4.45
CA PHE A 56 -13.85 -9.81 5.68
C PHE A 56 -12.74 -10.19 6.68
N THR A 57 -11.70 -10.87 6.20
CA THR A 57 -10.56 -11.30 7.01
C THR A 57 -9.82 -10.10 7.61
N LEU A 58 -9.61 -9.03 6.82
CA LEU A 58 -9.03 -7.78 7.31
C LEU A 58 -9.87 -7.16 8.43
N LYS A 59 -11.19 -7.11 8.27
CA LYS A 59 -12.10 -6.61 9.30
C LYS A 59 -11.96 -7.40 10.59
N LYS A 60 -12.03 -8.74 10.52
CA LYS A 60 -11.89 -9.62 11.69
C LYS A 60 -10.54 -9.48 12.40
N ARG A 61 -9.45 -9.33 11.64
CA ARG A 61 -8.13 -9.07 12.22
C ARG A 61 -8.08 -7.73 12.95
N LEU A 62 -8.68 -6.68 12.39
CA LEU A 62 -8.71 -5.35 13.01
C LEU A 62 -9.54 -5.32 14.30
N GLU A 63 -10.67 -6.03 14.33
CA GLU A 63 -11.49 -6.20 15.54
C GLU A 63 -10.64 -6.78 16.69
N ILE A 64 -10.02 -7.94 16.48
CA ILE A 64 -9.18 -8.59 17.51
C ILE A 64 -7.92 -7.77 17.86
N LYS A 65 -7.39 -7.01 16.90
CA LYS A 65 -6.25 -6.12 17.14
C LYS A 65 -6.61 -5.07 18.21
N GLY A 66 -7.80 -4.49 18.15
CA GLY A 66 -8.26 -3.51 19.14
C GLY A 66 -8.33 -4.10 20.55
N ASP A 67 -8.92 -5.29 20.67
CA ASP A 67 -9.03 -5.99 21.95
C ASP A 67 -7.65 -6.28 22.57
N LEU A 68 -6.70 -6.77 21.76
CA LEU A 68 -5.36 -7.10 22.24
C LEU A 68 -4.55 -5.87 22.64
N LEU A 69 -4.73 -4.73 21.96
CA LEU A 69 -4.06 -3.49 22.36
C LEU A 69 -4.54 -3.03 23.74
N THR A 70 -5.84 -3.14 24.01
CA THR A 70 -6.42 -2.81 25.32
C THR A 70 -5.85 -3.73 26.42
N GLU A 71 -5.75 -5.04 26.16
CA GLU A 71 -5.14 -5.99 27.10
C GLU A 71 -3.66 -5.69 27.36
N ILE A 72 -2.91 -5.29 26.34
CA ILE A 72 -1.50 -4.90 26.48
C ILE A 72 -1.38 -3.64 27.33
N GLU A 73 -2.24 -2.64 27.11
CA GLU A 73 -2.26 -1.42 27.92
C GLU A 73 -2.51 -1.73 29.40
N ASP A 74 -3.50 -2.59 29.70
CA ASP A 74 -3.80 -2.98 31.07
C ASP A 74 -2.71 -3.85 31.70
N PHE A 75 -2.08 -4.74 30.92
CA PHE A 75 -0.91 -5.49 31.36
C PHE A 75 0.26 -4.55 31.71
N CYS A 76 0.48 -3.52 30.89
CA CYS A 76 1.53 -2.53 31.09
C CYS A 76 1.31 -1.62 32.29
N LYS A 77 0.05 -1.36 32.68
CA LYS A 77 -0.26 -0.65 33.94
C LYS A 77 0.09 -1.47 35.18
N LYS A 78 0.01 -2.80 35.09
CA LYS A 78 0.19 -3.72 36.23
C LYS A 78 1.61 -4.28 36.36
N SER A 79 2.45 -4.15 35.34
CA SER A 79 3.75 -4.84 35.26
C SER A 79 4.88 -3.94 34.79
N ASN A 80 6.09 -4.11 35.35
CA ASN A 80 7.29 -3.32 35.01
C ASN A 80 7.98 -3.78 33.70
N VAL A 81 7.26 -4.37 32.74
CA VAL A 81 7.83 -4.91 31.50
C VAL A 81 8.08 -3.79 30.48
N LYS A 82 9.15 -3.03 30.68
CA LYS A 82 9.55 -1.89 29.84
C LYS A 82 9.63 -2.20 28.33
N PRO A 83 10.12 -3.36 27.85
CA PRO A 83 10.26 -3.61 26.42
C PRO A 83 8.92 -3.71 25.68
N LEU A 84 7.93 -4.40 26.26
CA LEU A 84 6.61 -4.53 25.65
C LEU A 84 5.88 -3.19 25.63
N CYS A 85 5.91 -2.47 26.75
CA CYS A 85 5.13 -1.25 26.96
C CYS A 85 5.68 -0.02 26.19
N ARG A 86 6.92 -0.08 25.70
CA ARG A 86 7.50 0.95 24.82
C ARG A 86 7.17 0.75 23.34
N ILE A 87 6.87 -0.48 22.92
CA ILE A 87 6.57 -0.80 21.53
C ILE A 87 5.10 -0.51 21.26
N LYS A 88 4.78 0.18 20.15
CA LYS A 88 3.41 0.50 19.75
C LYS A 88 2.93 -0.37 18.58
N GLY A 89 1.62 -0.63 18.53
CA GLY A 89 0.95 -1.19 17.36
C GLY A 89 1.15 -2.69 17.13
N GLY A 90 1.47 -3.09 15.90
CA GLY A 90 1.51 -4.52 15.52
C GLY A 90 2.62 -5.31 16.21
N SER A 91 3.75 -4.67 16.49
CA SER A 91 4.92 -5.30 17.10
C SER A 91 4.71 -5.61 18.59
N SER A 92 3.90 -4.81 19.31
CA SER A 92 3.55 -5.10 20.70
C SER A 92 2.61 -6.30 20.81
N ILE A 93 1.65 -6.45 19.89
CA ILE A 93 0.77 -7.62 19.84
C ILE A 93 1.55 -8.90 19.55
N ALA A 94 2.45 -8.87 18.58
CA ALA A 94 3.29 -10.03 18.25
C ALA A 94 4.15 -10.44 19.47
N LEU A 95 4.79 -9.48 20.13
CA LEU A 95 5.59 -9.73 21.32
C LEU A 95 4.74 -10.24 22.49
N TYR A 96 3.59 -9.61 22.76
CA TYR A 96 2.63 -10.04 23.78
C TYR A 96 2.19 -11.49 23.56
N CYS A 97 1.72 -11.80 22.36
CA CYS A 97 1.19 -13.12 22.01
C CYS A 97 2.22 -14.21 21.79
N THR A 98 3.52 -13.89 21.75
CA THR A 98 4.59 -14.90 21.65
C THR A 98 5.29 -15.11 22.98
N LYS A 99 5.54 -14.02 23.74
CA LYS A 99 6.39 -14.05 24.93
C LYS A 99 5.62 -13.98 26.24
N TYR A 100 4.47 -13.30 26.29
CA TYR A 100 3.80 -12.95 27.55
C TYR A 100 2.45 -13.65 27.73
N ASN A 101 1.72 -13.92 26.65
CA ASN A 101 0.39 -14.51 26.73
C ASN A 101 0.13 -15.49 25.56
N LYS A 102 1.05 -16.43 25.36
CA LYS A 102 1.04 -17.36 24.21
C LYS A 102 -0.23 -18.21 24.11
N SER A 103 -0.77 -18.63 25.24
CA SER A 103 -1.93 -19.52 25.34
C SER A 103 -3.27 -18.77 25.37
N SER A 104 -3.28 -17.42 25.33
CA SER A 104 -4.52 -16.65 25.28
C SER A 104 -5.34 -17.01 24.03
N PRO A 105 -6.64 -17.31 24.19
CA PRO A 105 -7.53 -17.55 23.05
C PRO A 105 -7.55 -16.38 22.05
N LYS A 106 -7.43 -15.14 22.52
CA LYS A 106 -7.35 -13.95 21.65
C LYS A 106 -6.05 -13.92 20.87
N CYS A 107 -4.94 -14.30 21.49
CA CYS A 107 -3.65 -14.43 20.80
C CYS A 107 -3.64 -15.53 19.74
N GLN A 108 -4.29 -16.67 20.02
CA GLN A 108 -4.48 -17.73 19.03
C GLN A 108 -5.35 -17.26 17.86
N LYS A 109 -6.49 -16.62 18.14
CA LYS A 109 -7.36 -16.03 17.10
C LYS A 109 -6.62 -15.00 16.26
N TRP A 110 -5.85 -14.10 16.88
CA TRP A 110 -5.07 -13.10 16.14
C TRP A 110 -4.05 -13.75 15.20
N LYS A 111 -3.33 -14.78 15.65
CA LYS A 111 -2.38 -15.54 14.81
C LYS A 111 -3.11 -16.21 13.64
N ALA A 112 -4.25 -16.85 13.89
CA ALA A 112 -5.05 -17.50 12.85
C ALA A 112 -5.51 -16.50 11.78
N TRP A 113 -6.11 -15.37 12.18
CA TRP A 113 -6.54 -14.34 11.24
C TRP A 113 -5.37 -13.68 10.51
N LYS A 114 -4.23 -13.49 11.20
CA LYS A 114 -3.02 -12.97 10.56
C LYS A 114 -2.50 -13.91 9.48
N HIS A 115 -2.50 -15.21 9.74
CA HIS A 115 -2.09 -16.23 8.78
C HIS A 115 -3.04 -16.26 7.58
N LYS A 116 -4.35 -16.29 7.83
CA LYS A 116 -5.38 -16.26 6.78
C LYS A 116 -5.27 -15.01 5.90
N GLU A 117 -5.02 -13.83 6.49
CA GLU A 117 -4.79 -12.61 5.70
C GLU A 117 -3.59 -12.75 4.77
N LEU A 118 -2.48 -13.33 5.23
CA LEU A 118 -1.28 -13.50 4.42
C LEU A 118 -1.51 -14.45 3.25
N GLU A 119 -2.24 -15.55 3.48
CA GLU A 119 -2.61 -16.50 2.44
C GLU A 119 -3.48 -15.85 1.36
N LEU A 120 -4.56 -15.16 1.76
CA LEU A 120 -5.45 -14.45 0.84
C LEU A 120 -4.71 -13.35 0.08
N LYS A 121 -3.80 -12.65 0.76
CA LYS A 121 -2.95 -11.63 0.13
C LYS A 121 -2.07 -12.25 -0.95
N GLY A 122 -1.49 -13.43 -0.72
CA GLY A 122 -0.70 -14.17 -1.72
C GLY A 122 -1.51 -14.45 -2.99
N LYS A 123 -2.68 -15.07 -2.83
CA LYS A 123 -3.60 -15.38 -3.94
C LYS A 123 -4.02 -14.12 -4.72
N LEU A 124 -4.31 -13.02 -4.01
CA LEU A 124 -4.68 -11.76 -4.67
C LEU A 124 -3.53 -11.13 -5.44
N ILE A 125 -2.28 -11.33 -5.02
CA ILE A 125 -1.10 -10.86 -5.77
C ILE A 125 -1.00 -11.63 -7.09
N GLU A 126 -1.20 -12.94 -7.08
CA GLU A 126 -1.19 -13.77 -8.29
C GLU A 126 -2.31 -13.36 -9.26
N ASN A 127 -3.52 -13.10 -8.74
CA ASN A 127 -4.63 -12.59 -9.56
C ASN A 127 -4.34 -11.21 -10.13
N LEU A 128 -3.74 -10.31 -9.33
CA LEU A 128 -3.33 -8.99 -9.79
C LEU A 128 -2.27 -9.09 -10.90
N GLN A 129 -1.27 -9.95 -10.73
CA GLN A 129 -0.24 -10.20 -11.75
C GLN A 129 -0.85 -10.74 -13.04
N THR A 130 -1.77 -11.70 -12.93
CA THR A 130 -2.48 -12.29 -14.08
C THR A 130 -3.31 -11.22 -14.80
N PHE A 131 -4.07 -10.42 -14.04
CA PHE A 131 -4.83 -9.29 -14.59
C PHE A 131 -3.92 -8.31 -15.33
N CYS A 132 -2.76 -7.97 -14.78
CA CYS A 132 -1.83 -7.03 -15.39
C CYS A 132 -1.13 -7.57 -16.63
N LYS A 133 -0.91 -8.89 -16.74
CA LYS A 133 -0.45 -9.52 -17.99
C LYS A 133 -1.49 -9.36 -19.10
N SER A 134 -2.78 -9.54 -18.78
CA SER A 134 -3.86 -9.38 -19.75
C SER A 134 -4.23 -7.92 -20.02
N ASN A 135 -3.96 -7.00 -19.08
CA ASN A 135 -4.37 -5.60 -19.13
C ASN A 135 -3.19 -4.66 -18.80
N PRO A 136 -2.11 -4.68 -19.60
CA PRO A 136 -0.88 -3.94 -19.27
C PRO A 136 -1.07 -2.42 -19.23
N LYS A 137 -2.09 -1.89 -19.93
CA LYS A 137 -2.42 -0.46 -19.93
C LYS A 137 -3.26 -0.01 -18.74
N SER A 138 -3.69 -0.92 -17.86
CA SER A 138 -4.48 -0.54 -16.69
C SER A 138 -3.65 0.29 -15.71
N ARG A 139 -4.25 1.34 -15.14
CA ARG A 139 -3.60 2.27 -14.20
C ARG A 139 -2.95 1.57 -13.01
N ILE A 140 -3.53 0.45 -12.55
CA ILE A 140 -3.00 -0.32 -11.41
C ILE A 140 -1.71 -1.08 -11.76
N CYS A 141 -1.49 -1.36 -13.05
CA CYS A 141 -0.42 -2.17 -13.61
C CYS A 141 0.76 -1.34 -14.11
N GLN A 142 0.51 -0.06 -14.40
CA GLN A 142 1.51 0.90 -14.88
C GLN A 142 2.31 1.57 -13.75
N ASN A 143 1.92 1.35 -12.49
CA ASN A 143 2.64 1.83 -11.29
C ASN A 143 3.23 0.65 -10.53
#